data_AF-A0AAU7ND65-F1
#
_entry.id   AF-A0AAU7ND65-F1
#
_cell.length_a   1.000
_cell.length_b   1.000
_cell.length_c   1.000
_cell.angle_alpha   90.00
_cell.angle_beta   90.00
_cell.angle_gamma   90.00
#
_symmetry.space_group_name_H-M   'P 1'
#
loop_
_entity.id
_entity.type
_entity.pdbx_description
1 polymer ?
#
loop_
_entity_poly.entity_id
_entity_poly.type
_entity_poly.pdbx_seq_one_letter_code
_entity_poly.pdbx_strand_id
1 'polypeptide(L)'
;MKVTDEALLRSGFTPSDLQKIKNNVESYGGTLGEAIQDLANRFRVVLWITSACLMVFIILVLFSAKETVVGGGISILIAIVIVAFIQPPVLSYKSWRFWRKFRG
;
A
#
# COMPACT_ATOMS: atom_id res chain seq x y z
N MET A 1 7.58 18.42 8.32
CA MET A 1 7.83 17.76 9.61
C MET A 1 9.10 16.92 9.49
N LYS A 2 9.98 16.91 10.50
CA LYS A 2 11.20 16.08 10.46
C LYS A 2 10.80 14.64 10.79
N VAL A 3 10.85 13.74 9.81
CA VAL A 3 10.63 12.31 10.05
C VAL A 3 11.89 11.77 10.74
N THR A 4 11.76 11.34 11.99
CA THR A 4 12.86 10.78 12.79
C THR A 4 12.63 9.30 13.08
N ASP A 5 13.71 8.56 13.30
CA ASP A 5 13.68 7.16 13.70
C ASP A 5 12.79 6.94 14.92
N GLU A 6 12.89 7.80 15.94
CA GLU A 6 12.09 7.76 17.16
C GLU A 6 10.59 7.89 16.89
N ALA A 7 10.20 8.82 16.00
CA ALA A 7 8.80 9.00 15.62
C ALA A 7 8.26 7.78 14.86
N LEU A 8 9.07 7.17 14.00
CA LEU A 8 8.71 5.97 13.27
C LEU A 8 8.60 4.76 14.21
N LEU A 9 9.55 4.55 15.13
CA LEU A 9 9.48 3.49 16.14
C LEU A 9 8.21 3.61 17.00
N ARG A 10 7.93 4.82 17.53
CA ARG A 10 6.71 5.10 18.31
C ARG A 10 5.41 4.84 17.54
N SER A 11 5.46 4.94 16.21
CA SER A 11 4.31 4.67 15.35
C SER A 11 4.12 3.19 14.97
N GLY A 12 5.07 2.33 15.33
CA GLY A 12 5.00 0.87 15.11
C GLY A 12 5.93 0.33 14.01
N PHE A 13 6.90 1.12 13.55
CA PHE A 13 8.02 0.58 12.76
C PHE A 13 8.94 -0.22 13.66
N THR A 14 9.51 -1.29 13.11
CA THR A 14 10.55 -2.07 13.78
C THR A 14 11.94 -1.52 13.42
N PRO A 15 13.00 -1.80 14.20
CA PRO A 15 14.36 -1.46 13.82
C PRO A 15 14.76 -2.04 12.46
N SER A 16 14.29 -3.26 12.14
CA SER A 16 14.53 -3.90 10.84
C SER A 16 13.81 -3.17 9.69
N ASP A 17 12.62 -2.62 9.92
CA ASP A 17 11.92 -1.79 8.92
C ASP A 17 12.72 -0.52 8.62
N LEU A 18 13.22 0.15 9.67
CA LEU A 18 14.05 1.35 9.55
C LEU A 18 15.35 1.08 8.81
N GLN A 19 16.02 -0.03 9.12
CA GLN A 19 17.24 -0.42 8.44
C GLN A 19 17.01 -0.67 6.95
N LYS A 20 15.91 -1.35 6.57
CA LYS A 20 15.54 -1.54 5.16
C LYS A 20 15.32 -0.22 4.43
N ILE A 21 14.63 0.73 5.06
CA ILE A 21 14.35 2.04 4.46
C ILE A 21 15.64 2.85 4.34
N LYS A 22 16.47 2.87 5.39
CA LYS A 22 17.77 3.57 5.38
C LYS A 22 18.72 3.01 4.34
N ASN A 23 18.86 1.69 4.23
CA ASN A 23 19.70 1.07 3.20
C ASN A 23 19.25 1.44 1.78
N ASN A 24 17.93 1.56 1.54
CA ASN A 24 17.41 2.04 0.26
C ASN A 24 17.75 3.51 0.03
N VAL A 25 17.55 4.37 1.03
CA VAL A 25 17.90 5.80 0.93
C VAL A 25 19.41 5.99 0.73
N GLU A 26 20.26 5.17 1.34
CA GLU A 26 21.71 5.23 1.16
C GLU A 26 22.13 4.77 -0.24
N SER A 27 21.48 3.72 -0.78
CA SER A 27 21.78 3.19 -2.12
C SER A 27 21.22 4.04 -3.27
N TYR A 28 20.05 4.67 -3.08
CA TYR A 28 19.34 5.37 -4.15
C TYR A 28 19.25 6.90 -3.94
N GLY A 29 19.78 7.40 -2.81
CA GLY A 29 19.71 8.80 -2.42
C GLY A 29 18.34 9.22 -1.86
N GLY A 30 18.25 10.50 -1.48
CA GLY A 30 17.06 11.13 -0.91
C GLY A 30 17.06 11.17 0.62
N THR A 31 15.90 11.47 1.19
CA THR A 31 15.71 11.51 2.65
C THR A 31 14.78 10.43 3.15
N LEU A 32 14.93 10.07 4.42
CA LEU A 32 14.05 9.12 5.10
C LEU A 32 12.58 9.58 5.07
N GLY A 33 12.32 10.89 5.12
CA GLY A 33 10.97 11.45 4.96
C GLY A 33 10.38 11.25 3.56
N GLU A 34 11.18 11.45 2.51
CA GLU A 34 10.76 11.20 1.13
C GLU A 34 10.48 9.72 0.88
N ALA A 35 11.33 8.82 1.38
CA ALA A 35 11.11 7.38 1.27
C ALA A 35 9.81 6.94 1.95
N ILE A 36 9.51 7.47 3.15
CA ILE A 36 8.25 7.21 3.85
C ILE A 36 7.06 7.78 3.07
N GLN A 37 7.19 8.98 2.51
CA GLN A 37 6.14 9.60 1.70
C GLN A 37 5.88 8.81 0.40
N ASP A 38 6.91 8.36 -0.29
CA ASP A 38 6.78 7.56 -1.50
C ASP A 38 6.07 6.22 -1.20
N LEU A 39 6.49 5.53 -0.13
CA LEU A 39 5.81 4.31 0.34
C LEU A 39 4.34 4.54 0.67
N ALA A 40 4.03 5.64 1.36
CA ALA A 40 2.65 6.00 1.69
C ALA A 40 1.82 6.28 0.44
N ASN A 41 2.40 6.93 -0.56
CA ASN A 41 1.71 7.26 -1.81
C ASN A 41 1.50 6.02 -2.67
N ARG A 42 2.48 5.13 -2.76
CA ARG A 42 2.35 3.81 -3.40
C ARG A 42 1.20 3.01 -2.80
N PHE A 43 1.11 2.96 -1.46
CA PHE A 43 -0.01 2.29 -0.79
C PHE A 43 -1.37 2.91 -1.17
N ARG A 44 -1.45 4.24 -1.21
CA ARG A 44 -2.67 4.95 -1.61
C ARG A 44 -3.07 4.63 -3.05
N VAL A 45 -2.11 4.56 -3.98
CA VAL A 45 -2.36 4.17 -5.38
C VAL A 45 -2.91 2.75 -5.45
N VAL A 46 -2.28 1.78 -4.76
CA VAL A 46 -2.78 0.39 -4.70
C VAL A 46 -4.19 0.32 -4.12
N LEU A 47 -4.48 1.10 -3.08
CA LEU A 47 -5.82 1.15 -2.47
C LEU A 47 -6.86 1.68 -3.47
N TRP A 48 -6.54 2.74 -4.22
CA TRP A 48 -7.42 3.27 -5.27
C TRP A 48 -7.67 2.25 -6.40
N ILE A 49 -6.61 1.59 -6.89
CA ILE A 49 -6.73 0.55 -7.92
C ILE A 49 -7.60 -0.59 -7.41
N THR A 50 -7.34 -1.07 -6.20
CA THR A 50 -8.11 -2.13 -5.56
C THR A 50 -9.58 -1.74 -5.40
N SER A 51 -9.85 -0.51 -4.97
CA SER A 51 -11.21 0.01 -4.83
C SER A 51 -11.93 0.12 -6.17
N ALA A 52 -11.24 0.57 -7.23
CA ALA A 52 -11.81 0.65 -8.57
C ALA A 52 -12.12 -0.74 -9.13
N CYS A 53 -11.20 -1.71 -8.99
CA CYS A 53 -11.43 -3.10 -9.38
C CYS A 53 -12.60 -3.72 -8.60
N LEU A 54 -12.70 -3.46 -7.30
CA LEU A 54 -13.82 -3.92 -6.47
C LEU A 54 -15.15 -3.30 -6.93
N MET A 55 -15.17 -2.02 -7.27
CA MET A 55 -16.36 -1.34 -7.78
C MET A 55 -16.82 -1.95 -9.12
N VAL A 56 -15.89 -2.18 -10.05
CA VAL A 56 -16.19 -2.88 -11.32
C VAL A 56 -16.73 -4.28 -11.05
N PHE A 57 -16.13 -5.01 -10.10
CA PHE A 57 -16.60 -6.33 -9.71
C PHE A 57 -18.03 -6.30 -9.16
N ILE A 58 -18.35 -5.35 -8.28
CA ILE A 58 -19.71 -5.18 -7.74
C ILE A 58 -20.71 -4.90 -8.87
N ILE A 59 -20.36 -4.02 -9.81
CA ILE A 59 -21.20 -3.74 -10.99
C ILE A 59 -21.43 -5.01 -11.80
N LEU A 60 -20.38 -5.78 -12.09
CA LEU A 60 -20.51 -7.05 -12.82
C LEU A 60 -21.45 -8.02 -12.10
N VAL A 61 -21.35 -8.16 -10.78
CA VAL A 61 -22.22 -9.03 -9.97
C VAL A 61 -23.67 -8.57 -10.03
N LEU A 62 -23.94 -7.26 -9.97
CA LEU A 62 -25.29 -6.71 -9.97
C LEU A 62 -25.98 -6.80 -11.33
N PHE A 63 -25.23 -6.67 -12.44
CA PHE A 63 -25.79 -6.56 -13.79
C PHE A 63 -25.67 -7.83 -14.65
N SER A 64 -24.88 -8.83 -14.25
CA SER A 64 -24.61 -9.99 -15.09
C SER A 64 -25.47 -11.22 -14.73
N ALA A 65 -25.83 -12.01 -15.75
CA ALA A 65 -26.56 -13.26 -15.57
C ALA A 65 -25.72 -14.28 -14.76
N LYS A 66 -26.40 -15.05 -13.90
CA LYS A 66 -25.85 -15.88 -12.82
C LYS A 66 -24.71 -16.84 -13.24
N GLU A 67 -24.68 -17.20 -14.52
CA GLU A 67 -23.79 -18.21 -15.12
C GLU A 67 -22.34 -17.69 -15.35
N THR A 68 -22.13 -16.40 -15.59
CA THR A 68 -20.81 -15.84 -15.99
C THR A 68 -20.07 -15.07 -14.88
N VAL A 69 -20.73 -14.77 -13.77
CA VAL A 69 -20.21 -13.90 -12.71
C VAL A 69 -19.08 -14.55 -11.91
N VAL A 70 -19.16 -15.86 -11.72
CA VAL A 70 -18.26 -16.59 -10.80
C VAL A 70 -16.82 -16.60 -11.31
N GLY A 71 -16.61 -16.87 -12.61
CA GLY A 71 -15.27 -16.92 -13.20
C GLY A 71 -14.57 -15.55 -13.31
N GLY A 72 -15.33 -14.52 -13.71
CA GLY A 72 -14.80 -13.15 -13.85
C GLY A 72 -14.46 -12.49 -12.51
N GLY A 73 -15.19 -12.80 -11.45
CA GLY A 73 -14.87 -12.32 -10.11
C GLY A 73 -13.60 -12.90 -9.51
N ILE A 74 -13.43 -14.21 -9.65
CA ILE A 74 -12.28 -14.93 -9.10
C ILE A 74 -10.98 -14.45 -9.74
N SER A 75 -10.95 -14.20 -11.05
CA SER A 75 -9.75 -13.69 -11.73
C SER A 75 -9.35 -12.28 -11.29
N ILE A 76 -10.33 -11.38 -11.07
CA ILE A 76 -10.08 -10.03 -10.53
C ILE A 76 -9.50 -10.10 -9.11
N LEU A 77 -10.05 -10.96 -8.24
CA LEU A 77 -9.54 -11.15 -6.89
C LEU A 77 -8.10 -11.66 -6.89
N ILE A 78 -7.79 -12.64 -7.73
CA ILE A 78 -6.42 -13.18 -7.87
C ILE A 78 -5.46 -12.08 -8.37
N ALA A 79 -5.87 -11.28 -9.35
CA ALA A 79 -5.05 -10.18 -9.87
C ALA A 79 -4.75 -9.13 -8.78
N ILE A 80 -5.75 -8.77 -7.97
CA ILE A 80 -5.57 -7.83 -6.84
C ILE A 80 -4.56 -8.39 -5.83
N VAL A 81 -4.67 -9.68 -5.48
CA VAL A 81 -3.74 -10.33 -4.54
C VAL A 81 -2.32 -10.29 -5.10
N ILE A 82 -2.12 -10.67 -6.36
CA ILE A 82 -0.78 -10.65 -6.99
C ILE A 82 -0.20 -9.23 -6.97
N VAL A 83 -0.98 -8.21 -7.37
CA VAL A 83 -0.53 -6.81 -7.39
C VAL A 83 -0.19 -6.31 -5.98
N ALA A 84 -0.97 -6.71 -4.97
CA ALA A 84 -0.70 -6.34 -3.57
C ALA A 84 0.59 -6.95 -3.02
N PHE A 85 1.01 -8.12 -3.50
CA PHE A 85 2.24 -8.80 -3.07
C PHE A 85 3.52 -8.31 -3.79
N ILE A 86 3.41 -7.66 -4.95
CA ILE A 86 4.57 -7.13 -5.70
C ILE A 86 5.26 -5.97 -4.96
N GLN A 87 4.52 -5.20 -4.15
CA GLN A 87 5.07 -4.11 -3.34
C GLN A 87 5.21 -4.56 -1.87
N PRO A 88 6.16 -4.05 -1.07
CA PRO A 88 6.24 -4.34 0.36
C PRO A 88 4.99 -3.76 1.06
N PRO A 89 3.91 -4.56 1.23
CA PRO A 89 2.60 -4.01 1.50
C PRO A 89 2.51 -3.55 2.95
N VAL A 90 3.18 -4.28 3.84
CA VAL A 90 3.31 -3.97 5.26
C VAL A 90 4.07 -2.66 5.48
N LEU A 91 5.19 -2.46 4.78
CA LEU A 91 6.02 -1.25 4.92
C LEU A 91 5.25 -0.03 4.40
N SER A 92 4.63 -0.16 3.23
CA SER A 92 3.83 0.89 2.60
C SER A 92 2.60 1.25 3.45
N TYR A 93 1.94 0.25 4.05
CA TYR A 93 0.84 0.45 4.99
C TYR A 93 1.27 1.19 6.27
N LYS A 94 2.39 0.79 6.89
CA LYS A 94 2.93 1.47 8.08
C LYS A 94 3.24 2.94 7.77
N SER A 95 3.86 3.20 6.61
CA SER A 95 4.14 4.56 6.12
C SER A 95 2.87 5.38 5.90
N TRP A 96 1.83 4.80 5.30
CA TRP A 96 0.54 5.47 5.14
C TRP A 96 -0.15 5.76 6.48
N ARG A 97 -0.13 4.81 7.42
CA ARG A 97 -0.71 4.99 8.76
C ARG A 97 0.03 6.07 9.55
N PHE A 98 1.36 6.11 9.47
CA PHE A 98 2.18 7.18 10.03
C PHE A 98 1.75 8.52 9.44
N TRP A 99 1.71 8.63 8.11
CA TRP A 99 1.28 9.85 7.43
C TRP A 99 -0.13 10.33 7.84
N ARG A 100 -1.09 9.42 8.02
CA ARG A 100 -2.44 9.78 8.50
C ARG A 100 -2.47 10.34 9.92
N LYS A 101 -1.62 9.85 10.82
CA LYS A 101 -1.56 10.32 12.22
C LYS A 101 -0.82 11.64 12.40
N PHE A 102 0.05 12.00 11.47
CA PHE A 102 0.94 13.16 11.59
C PHE A 102 0.61 14.32 10.61
N ARG A 103 -0.37 14.15 9.72
CA ARG A 103 -0.88 15.21 8.80
C ARG A 103 -2.29 15.69 9.16
N GLY A 104 -2.90 15.14 10.21
CA GLY A 104 -4.13 15.65 10.82
C GLY A 104 -3.79 16.31 12.15
#